data_AF-A0AAW1JB31-F1
#
_entry.id   AF-A0AAW1JB31-F1
#
_cell.length_a   1.000
_cell.length_b   1.000
_cell.length_c   1.000
_cell.angle_alpha   90.00
_cell.angle_beta   90.00
_cell.angle_gamma   90.00
#
_symmetry.space_group_name_H-M   'P 1'
#
loop_
_entity.id
_entity.type
_entity.pdbx_description
1 polymer ?
#
loop_
_entity_poly.entity_id
_entity_poly.type
_entity_poly.pdbx_seq_one_letter_code
_entity_poly.pdbx_strand_id
1 'polypeptide(L)'
;MSSSCLIGEWGIGGALIDLSGMVVGMNFFSNCSTPFMPSSILVRCVEHLLTYGNVIRPCVGIRIKAPNELKLAELELVFQKFPSIIGVIVKEVMKGSLAEENDIRVGDVIISCNYKPINSAIQMVIQRPRSGTVEHRSIRLSDFAPVISVRDML
;
A
#
# COMPACT_ATOMS: atom_id res chain seq x y z
N MET A 1 8.28 -10.22 8.02
CA MET A 1 8.44 -11.27 9.05
C MET A 1 9.64 -12.11 8.67
N SER A 2 10.38 -12.59 9.66
CA SER A 2 11.59 -13.39 9.45
C SER A 2 11.59 -14.58 10.41
N SER A 3 12.10 -15.72 9.93
CA SER A 3 12.35 -16.91 10.72
C SER A 3 13.74 -16.84 11.36
N SER A 4 13.90 -17.51 12.50
CA SER A 4 15.21 -17.77 13.12
C SER A 4 15.97 -18.91 12.42
N CYS A 5 15.31 -19.69 11.57
CA CYS A 5 15.94 -20.73 10.77
C CYS A 5 16.79 -20.09 9.68
N LEU A 6 18.09 -20.35 9.64
CA LEU A 6 18.97 -19.89 8.57
C LEU A 6 18.85 -20.81 7.35
N ILE A 7 18.59 -20.23 6.19
CA ILE A 7 18.59 -20.94 4.90
C ILE A 7 19.59 -20.28 3.97
N GLY A 8 20.05 -21.01 2.95
CA GLY A 8 20.72 -20.41 1.79
C GLY A 8 19.74 -20.10 0.65
N GLU A 9 20.26 -19.59 -0.46
CA GLU A 9 19.46 -19.29 -1.66
C GLU A 9 18.67 -20.49 -2.17
N TRP A 10 19.22 -21.71 -2.00
CA TRP A 10 18.54 -22.97 -2.36
C TRP A 10 17.23 -23.22 -1.59
N GLY A 11 17.02 -22.54 -0.45
CA GLY A 11 15.81 -22.63 0.35
C GLY A 11 14.69 -21.68 -0.09
N ILE A 12 14.94 -20.77 -1.04
CA ILE A 12 13.91 -19.87 -1.57
C ILE A 12 12.79 -20.70 -2.20
N GLY A 13 11.55 -20.40 -1.85
CA GLY A 13 10.37 -21.11 -2.36
C GLY A 13 10.00 -22.36 -1.56
N GLY A 14 10.88 -22.83 -0.66
CA GLY A 14 10.58 -23.95 0.23
C GLY A 14 9.57 -23.59 1.33
N ALA A 15 8.83 -24.59 1.81
CA ALA A 15 7.86 -24.40 2.89
C ALA A 15 8.55 -24.14 4.24
N LEU A 16 7.99 -23.22 5.02
CA LEU A 16 8.29 -23.01 6.43
C LEU A 16 7.23 -23.74 7.26
N ILE A 17 7.65 -24.62 8.14
CA ILE A 17 6.78 -25.54 8.89
C ILE A 17 7.03 -25.33 10.39
N ASP A 18 5.97 -25.38 11.20
CA ASP A 18 6.08 -25.33 12.67
C ASP A 18 6.26 -26.73 13.29
N LEU A 19 6.40 -26.79 14.62
CA LEU A 19 6.59 -28.06 15.35
C LEU A 19 5.38 -29.00 15.29
N SER A 20 4.21 -28.50 14.90
CA SER A 20 3.02 -29.33 14.70
C SER A 20 2.92 -29.91 13.29
N GLY A 21 3.89 -29.60 12.41
CA GLY A 21 3.88 -30.03 11.02
C GLY A 21 3.02 -29.13 10.12
N MET A 22 2.58 -27.97 10.59
CA MET A 22 1.73 -27.06 9.82
C MET A 22 2.57 -26.06 9.02
N VAL A 23 2.16 -25.79 7.77
CA VAL A 23 2.84 -24.83 6.90
C VAL A 23 2.49 -23.40 7.32
N VAL A 24 3.48 -22.69 7.84
CA VAL A 24 3.38 -21.29 8.26
C VAL A 24 3.64 -20.34 7.09
N GLY A 25 4.41 -20.76 6.08
CA GLY A 25 4.69 -19.91 4.93
C GLY A 25 5.70 -20.49 3.94
N MET A 26 6.28 -19.59 3.14
CA MET A 26 7.28 -19.90 2.12
C MET A 26 8.53 -19.03 2.35
N ASN A 27 9.69 -19.65 2.37
CA ASN A 27 10.94 -18.98 2.68
C ASN A 27 11.49 -18.16 1.51
N PHE A 28 12.16 -17.08 1.86
CA PHE A 28 12.99 -16.24 1.02
C PHE A 28 14.36 -16.10 1.67
N PHE A 29 15.38 -15.77 0.88
CA PHE A 29 16.74 -15.60 1.37
C PHE A 29 17.09 -14.13 1.49
N SER A 30 17.83 -13.80 2.55
CA SER A 30 18.53 -12.54 2.74
C SER A 30 19.83 -12.80 3.51
N ASN A 31 20.86 -11.99 3.25
CA ASN A 31 22.20 -12.21 3.82
C ASN A 31 22.23 -12.25 5.36
N CYS A 32 21.27 -11.59 6.02
CA CYS A 32 21.24 -11.47 7.48
C CYS A 32 19.94 -12.02 8.11
N SER A 33 19.06 -12.64 7.33
CA SER A 33 17.78 -13.15 7.84
C SER A 33 17.11 -14.10 6.86
N THR A 34 16.16 -14.90 7.34
CA THR A 34 15.27 -15.70 6.49
C THR A 34 13.88 -15.06 6.47
N PRO A 35 13.62 -14.07 5.59
CA PRO A 35 12.27 -13.58 5.40
C PRO A 35 11.37 -14.71 4.91
N PHE A 36 10.09 -14.68 5.28
CA PHE A 36 9.12 -15.64 4.75
C PHE A 36 7.80 -14.93 4.41
N MET A 37 7.10 -15.48 3.42
CA MET A 37 5.73 -15.09 3.08
C MET A 37 4.75 -16.00 3.81
N PRO A 38 3.85 -15.46 4.65
CA PRO A 38 2.86 -16.25 5.39
C PRO A 38 1.94 -17.06 4.47
N SER A 39 1.53 -18.24 4.94
CA SER A 39 0.60 -19.13 4.25
C SER A 39 -0.74 -18.45 3.92
N SER A 40 -1.23 -17.56 4.78
CA SER A 40 -2.45 -16.77 4.53
C SER A 40 -2.35 -15.86 3.31
N ILE A 41 -1.15 -15.36 2.96
CA ILE A 41 -0.93 -14.58 1.73
C ILE A 41 -0.79 -15.51 0.53
N LEU A 42 -0.07 -16.63 0.69
CA LEU A 42 0.12 -17.62 -0.37
C LEU A 42 -1.22 -18.18 -0.87
N VAL A 43 -2.11 -18.56 0.05
CA VAL A 43 -3.45 -19.08 -0.29
C VAL A 43 -4.21 -18.09 -1.18
N ARG A 44 -4.17 -16.78 -0.85
CA ARG A 44 -4.83 -15.73 -1.65
C ARG A 44 -4.17 -15.54 -3.01
N CYS A 45 -2.84 -15.62 -3.08
CA CYS A 45 -2.11 -15.55 -4.34
C CYS A 45 -2.48 -16.72 -5.26
N VAL A 46 -2.53 -17.94 -4.73
CA VAL A 46 -2.92 -19.15 -5.47
C VAL A 46 -4.36 -19.03 -5.96
N GLU A 47 -5.28 -18.62 -5.10
CA GLU A 47 -6.68 -18.38 -5.47
C GLU A 47 -6.80 -17.39 -6.64
N HIS A 48 -6.06 -16.27 -6.58
CA HIS A 48 -6.06 -15.29 -7.67
C HIS A 48 -5.46 -15.84 -8.97
N LEU A 49 -4.35 -16.60 -8.88
CA LEU A 49 -3.72 -17.21 -10.05
C LEU A 49 -4.64 -18.24 -10.72
N LEU A 50 -5.34 -19.06 -9.94
CA LEU A 50 -6.27 -20.06 -10.46
C LEU A 50 -7.53 -19.41 -11.05
N THR A 51 -8.01 -18.31 -10.46
CA THR A 51 -9.27 -17.66 -10.88
C THR A 51 -9.08 -16.68 -12.03
N TYR A 52 -7.98 -15.91 -12.04
CA TYR A 52 -7.77 -14.80 -13.00
C TYR A 52 -6.54 -14.97 -13.87
N GLY A 53 -5.74 -16.02 -13.67
CA GLY A 53 -4.44 -16.20 -14.31
C GLY A 53 -3.35 -15.24 -13.80
N ASN A 54 -3.67 -14.32 -12.88
CA ASN A 54 -2.76 -13.30 -12.37
C ASN A 54 -3.09 -12.91 -10.93
N VAL A 55 -2.08 -12.53 -10.14
CA VAL A 55 -2.29 -11.98 -8.79
C VAL A 55 -2.77 -10.54 -8.89
N ILE A 56 -4.09 -10.34 -8.78
CA ILE A 56 -4.69 -9.00 -8.73
C ILE A 56 -4.27 -8.28 -7.44
N ARG A 57 -3.65 -7.11 -7.59
CA ARG A 57 -3.26 -6.23 -6.48
C ARG A 57 -4.02 -4.91 -6.60
N PRO A 58 -4.99 -4.63 -5.73
CA PRO A 58 -5.72 -3.37 -5.76
C PRO A 58 -4.76 -2.19 -5.63
N CYS A 59 -4.76 -1.31 -6.62
CA CYS A 59 -3.96 -0.09 -6.63
C CYS A 59 -4.82 1.10 -7.02
N VAL A 60 -4.57 2.23 -6.36
CA VAL A 60 -5.29 3.49 -6.62
C VAL A 60 -4.63 4.26 -7.77
N GLY A 61 -3.35 3.99 -8.05
CA GLY A 61 -2.56 4.65 -9.09
C GLY A 61 -1.89 5.95 -8.65
N ILE A 62 -1.48 6.04 -7.38
CA ILE A 62 -0.75 7.19 -6.85
C ILE A 62 0.60 6.79 -6.27
N ARG A 63 1.57 7.68 -6.42
CA ARG A 63 2.83 7.66 -5.66
C ARG A 63 2.76 8.75 -4.61
N ILE A 64 3.07 8.36 -3.40
CA ILE A 64 3.00 9.24 -2.23
C ILE A 64 4.39 9.48 -1.66
N LYS A 65 4.51 10.56 -0.89
CA LYS A 65 5.63 10.85 -0.01
C LYS A 65 5.12 11.17 1.39
N ALA A 66 5.91 10.83 2.39
CA ALA A 66 5.69 11.38 3.72
C ALA A 66 6.07 12.88 3.74
N PRO A 67 5.44 13.71 4.59
CA PRO A 67 5.80 15.12 4.74
C PRO A 67 7.30 15.31 5.02
N ASN A 68 7.89 14.45 5.85
CA ASN A 68 9.31 14.50 6.20
C ASN A 68 10.26 14.17 5.02
N GLU A 69 9.74 13.67 3.90
CA GLU A 69 10.51 13.34 2.67
C GLU A 69 10.36 14.41 1.57
N LEU A 70 9.70 15.53 1.89
CA LEU A 70 9.61 16.70 1.01
C LEU A 70 10.87 17.55 1.08
N LYS A 71 11.13 18.31 0.03
CA LYS A 71 12.17 19.37 0.07
C LYS A 71 11.68 20.52 0.96
N LEU A 72 12.61 21.28 1.57
CA LEU A 72 12.26 22.41 2.45
C LEU A 72 11.25 23.38 1.81
N ALA A 73 11.42 23.74 0.53
CA ALA A 73 10.52 24.64 -0.18
C ALA A 73 9.09 24.09 -0.34
N GLU A 74 8.94 22.79 -0.55
CA GLU A 74 7.62 22.13 -0.64
C GLU A 74 6.99 22.02 0.75
N LEU A 75 7.81 21.75 1.76
CA LEU A 75 7.40 21.62 3.15
C LEU A 75 6.90 22.96 3.71
N GLU A 76 7.60 24.07 3.47
CA GLU A 76 7.15 25.41 3.86
C GLU A 76 5.77 25.77 3.28
N LEU A 77 5.53 25.45 2.01
CA LEU A 77 4.27 25.74 1.33
C LEU A 77 3.10 24.93 1.91
N VAL A 78 3.37 23.69 2.34
CA VAL A 78 2.40 22.84 3.03
C VAL A 78 2.16 23.32 4.47
N PHE A 79 3.23 23.62 5.23
CA PHE A 79 3.14 24.06 6.63
C PHE A 79 2.53 25.46 6.79
N GLN A 80 2.72 26.36 5.81
CA GLN A 80 2.06 27.68 5.81
C GLN A 80 0.53 27.56 5.76
N LYS A 81 0.02 26.57 5.02
CA LYS A 81 -1.43 26.38 4.84
C LYS A 81 -2.03 25.42 5.86
N PHE A 82 -1.25 24.46 6.33
CA PHE A 82 -1.68 23.44 7.28
C PHE A 82 -0.64 23.26 8.39
N PRO A 83 -0.67 24.14 9.41
CA PRO A 83 0.15 23.93 10.59
C PRO A 83 -0.23 22.59 11.22
N SER A 84 0.77 21.70 11.35
CA SER A 84 0.61 20.35 11.93
C SER A 84 -0.12 19.32 11.03
N ILE A 85 0.04 19.37 9.70
CA ILE A 85 -0.54 18.33 8.83
C ILE A 85 0.08 16.95 9.11
N ILE A 86 -0.80 15.97 9.37
CA ILE A 86 -0.47 14.55 9.50
C ILE A 86 -1.17 13.85 8.34
N GLY A 87 -0.39 13.36 7.38
CA GLY A 87 -0.91 12.87 6.11
C GLY A 87 0.18 12.39 5.17
N VAL A 88 -0.19 12.13 3.91
CA VAL A 88 0.75 11.80 2.83
C VAL A 88 0.49 12.70 1.62
N ILE A 89 1.55 13.16 0.97
CA ILE A 89 1.45 14.04 -0.21
C ILE A 89 1.49 13.20 -1.48
N VAL A 90 0.60 13.50 -2.43
CA VAL A 90 0.59 12.89 -3.76
C VAL A 90 1.70 13.50 -4.62
N LYS A 91 2.67 12.68 -5.01
CA LYS A 91 3.80 13.05 -5.88
C LYS A 91 3.51 12.79 -7.35
N GLU A 92 2.77 11.73 -7.64
CA GLU A 92 2.48 11.29 -9.01
C GLU A 92 1.12 10.62 -9.05
N VAL A 93 0.39 10.84 -10.14
CA VAL A 93 -0.88 10.20 -10.45
C VAL A 93 -0.71 9.49 -11.79
N MET A 94 -1.02 8.20 -11.82
CA MET A 94 -0.91 7.37 -13.02
C MET A 94 -2.10 7.65 -13.95
N LYS A 95 -1.84 7.78 -15.24
CA LYS A 95 -2.90 7.98 -16.26
C LYS A 95 -3.80 6.75 -16.36
N GLY A 96 -5.11 6.97 -16.52
CA GLY A 96 -6.15 5.94 -16.56
C GLY A 96 -6.31 5.21 -15.22
N SER A 97 -5.80 5.79 -14.13
CA SER A 97 -5.97 5.22 -12.80
C SER A 97 -7.23 5.73 -12.13
N LEU A 98 -7.67 4.98 -11.11
CA LEU A 98 -8.74 5.42 -10.24
C LEU A 98 -8.48 6.81 -9.67
N ALA A 99 -7.25 7.12 -9.28
CA ALA A 99 -6.92 8.43 -8.76
C ALA A 99 -7.17 9.56 -9.78
N GLU A 100 -6.84 9.35 -11.05
CA GLU A 100 -7.12 10.32 -12.11
C GLU A 100 -8.63 10.45 -12.37
N GLU A 101 -9.36 9.33 -12.44
CA GLU A 101 -10.83 9.32 -12.60
C GLU A 101 -11.57 10.07 -11.48
N ASN A 102 -10.95 10.13 -10.30
CA ASN A 102 -11.50 10.72 -9.10
C ASN A 102 -10.86 12.08 -8.76
N ASP A 103 -10.23 12.70 -9.75
CA ASP A 103 -9.62 14.04 -9.70
C ASP A 103 -8.57 14.26 -8.61
N ILE A 104 -7.92 13.18 -8.14
CA ILE A 104 -6.73 13.29 -7.29
C ILE A 104 -5.58 13.79 -8.17
N ARG A 105 -4.86 14.80 -7.67
CA ARG A 105 -3.80 15.48 -8.41
C ARG A 105 -2.49 15.50 -7.63
N VAL A 106 -1.41 15.76 -8.36
CA VAL A 106 -0.09 16.00 -7.75
C VAL A 106 -0.17 17.23 -6.86
N GLY A 107 0.32 17.10 -5.62
CA GLY A 107 0.27 18.15 -4.60
C GLY A 107 -0.85 17.99 -3.57
N ASP A 108 -1.84 17.13 -3.81
CA ASP A 108 -2.89 16.88 -2.84
C ASP A 108 -2.34 16.21 -1.57
N VAL A 109 -2.95 16.51 -0.43
CA VAL A 109 -2.61 15.87 0.85
C VAL A 109 -3.75 14.96 1.29
N ILE A 110 -3.43 13.69 1.44
CA ILE A 110 -4.36 12.65 1.89
C ILE A 110 -4.18 12.50 3.40
N ILE A 111 -5.23 12.84 4.14
CA ILE A 111 -5.25 12.82 5.62
C ILE A 111 -6.00 11.61 6.18
N SER A 112 -6.87 10.96 5.39
CA SER A 112 -7.50 9.71 5.77
C SER A 112 -7.97 8.88 4.56
N CYS A 113 -8.16 7.59 4.82
CA CYS A 113 -8.67 6.59 3.88
C CYS A 113 -9.54 5.61 4.67
N ASN A 114 -10.68 5.22 4.11
CA ASN A 114 -11.70 4.38 4.71
C ASN A 114 -12.15 4.89 6.08
N TYR A 115 -12.35 6.21 6.19
CA TYR A 115 -12.70 6.91 7.42
C TYR A 115 -11.66 6.76 8.56
N LYS A 116 -10.44 6.32 8.23
CA LYS A 116 -9.33 6.18 9.19
C LYS A 116 -8.23 7.19 8.89
N PRO A 117 -7.68 7.88 9.90
CA PRO A 117 -6.56 8.81 9.71
C PRO A 117 -5.36 8.08 9.10
N ILE A 118 -4.64 8.76 8.22
CA ILE A 118 -3.38 8.30 7.64
C ILE A 118 -2.26 9.17 8.21
N ASN A 119 -1.35 8.55 8.96
CA ASN A 119 -0.21 9.25 9.56
C ASN A 119 1.12 8.91 8.89
N SER A 120 1.12 7.93 7.96
CA SER A 120 2.33 7.49 7.26
C SER A 120 2.02 6.87 5.90
N ALA A 121 3.03 6.85 5.03
CA ALA A 121 2.96 6.15 3.74
C ALA A 121 2.61 4.67 3.90
N ILE A 122 3.15 3.99 4.92
CA ILE A 122 2.87 2.57 5.21
C ILE A 122 1.39 2.38 5.56
N GLN A 123 0.85 3.23 6.42
CA GLN A 123 -0.55 3.16 6.81
C GLN A 123 -1.48 3.35 5.62
N MET A 124 -1.13 4.28 4.71
CA MET A 124 -1.87 4.49 3.48
C MET A 124 -1.86 3.25 2.57
N VAL A 125 -0.72 2.57 2.44
CA VAL A 125 -0.61 1.32 1.65
C VAL A 125 -1.44 0.20 2.26
N ILE A 126 -1.45 0.06 3.59
CA ILE A 126 -2.22 -0.98 4.31
C ILE A 126 -3.73 -0.72 4.22
N GLN A 127 -4.14 0.54 4.31
CA GLN A 127 -5.54 0.96 4.27
C GLN A 127 -6.10 1.08 2.85
N ARG A 128 -5.32 0.74 1.81
CA ARG A 128 -5.84 0.71 0.45
C ARG A 128 -7.08 -0.17 0.39
N PRO A 129 -8.15 0.28 -0.28
CA PRO A 129 -9.35 -0.50 -0.45
C PRO A 129 -8.96 -1.85 -1.04
N ARG A 130 -9.24 -2.92 -0.28
CA ARG A 130 -9.09 -4.29 -0.74
C ARG A 130 -10.27 -4.51 -1.66
N SER A 131 -10.01 -4.72 -2.96
CA SER A 131 -11.06 -4.99 -3.94
C SER A 131 -12.01 -6.05 -3.38
N GLY A 132 -13.29 -5.70 -3.29
CA GLY A 132 -14.34 -6.69 -3.33
C GLY A 132 -14.29 -7.35 -4.70
N THR A 133 -14.44 -8.67 -4.70
CA THR A 133 -14.93 -9.55 -5.75
C THR A 133 -15.06 -8.96 -7.17
N VAL A 134 -14.40 -9.62 -8.11
CA VAL A 134 -14.66 -9.79 -9.56
C VAL A 134 -16.00 -9.26 -10.08
N GLU A 135 -16.21 -7.96 -9.99
CA GLU A 135 -16.96 -7.22 -10.97
C GLU A 135 -16.13 -5.98 -11.26
N HIS A 136 -15.69 -5.91 -12.52
CA HIS A 136 -15.16 -4.70 -13.11
C HIS A 136 -16.00 -3.49 -12.66
N ARG A 137 -15.37 -2.48 -12.07
CA ARG A 137 -15.94 -1.23 -11.51
C ARG A 137 -16.47 -1.41 -10.08
N SER A 138 -15.79 -0.94 -9.04
CA SER A 138 -15.39 0.44 -8.85
C SER A 138 -14.89 0.52 -7.40
N ILE A 139 -13.69 1.04 -7.17
CA ILE A 139 -13.33 1.52 -5.84
C ILE A 139 -14.02 2.89 -5.71
N ARG A 140 -14.85 3.10 -4.69
CA ARG A 140 -15.60 4.36 -4.55
C ARG A 140 -14.79 5.40 -3.77
N LEU A 141 -14.85 6.66 -4.21
CA LEU A 141 -14.26 7.84 -3.54
C LEU A 141 -14.69 8.02 -2.07
N SER A 142 -15.84 7.46 -1.66
CA SER A 142 -16.28 7.44 -0.25
C SER A 142 -15.26 6.78 0.68
N ASP A 143 -14.39 5.93 0.13
CA ASP A 143 -13.29 5.28 0.80
C ASP A 143 -12.06 6.21 0.96
N PHE A 144 -12.08 7.45 0.48
CA PHE A 144 -11.01 8.47 0.63
C PHE A 144 -11.49 9.71 1.38
N ALA A 145 -12.51 9.58 2.22
CA ALA A 145 -12.96 10.64 3.10
C ALA A 145 -11.80 11.14 3.98
N PRO A 146 -11.34 12.41 3.98
CA PRO A 146 -11.29 13.46 2.95
C PRO A 146 -9.89 13.59 2.29
N VAL A 147 -9.87 14.02 1.03
CA VAL A 147 -8.67 14.56 0.37
C VAL A 147 -8.73 16.08 0.46
N ILE A 148 -7.71 16.73 1.01
CA ILE A 148 -7.64 18.19 0.99
C ILE A 148 -6.93 18.60 -0.30
N SER A 149 -7.68 19.14 -1.26
CA SER A 149 -7.08 19.74 -2.44
C SER A 149 -6.56 21.14 -2.11
N VAL A 150 -5.33 21.43 -2.54
CA VAL A 150 -4.69 22.73 -2.34
C VAL A 150 -5.35 23.84 -3.18
N ARG A 151 -6.26 23.48 -4.10
CA ARG A 151 -6.91 24.40 -5.06
C ARG A 151 -8.28 24.92 -4.61
N ASP A 152 -9.01 24.19 -3.78
CA ASP A 152 -10.36 24.59 -3.30
C ASP A 152 -10.34 25.75 -2.29
N MET A 153 -9.22 26.47 -2.21
CA MET A 153 -9.00 27.60 -1.30
C MET A 153 -8.42 28.83 -2.04
N LEU A 154 -8.61 28.92 -3.37
CA LEU A 154 -8.44 30.13 -4.19
C LEU A 154 -9.79 30.52 -4.79
#